data_AF-A0A1H8SY20-F1
#
_entry.id   AF-A0A1H8SY20-F1
#
_cell.length_a   1.000
_cell.length_b   1.000
_cell.length_c   1.000
_cell.angle_alpha   90.00
_cell.angle_beta   90.00
_cell.angle_gamma   90.00
#
_symmetry.space_group_name_H-M   'P 1'
#
loop_
_entity.id
_entity.type
_entity.pdbx_description
1 polymer ?
#
loop_
_entity_poly.entity_id
_entity_poly.type
_entity_poly.pdbx_seq_one_letter_code
_entity_poly.pdbx_strand_id
1 'polypeptide(L)'
;MRSRFSFFTKKFTYETDGRGSYDITSQAFSREYEMSDESKIVADFKQVNGWFSSGAYILNNQSDHLDTYELVAVIMGMHEIQKRHRDAANSST
;
A
#
# COMPACT_ATOMS: atom_id res chain seq x y z
N MET A 1 6.10 -32.54 5.96
CA MET A 1 4.97 -31.57 5.89
C MET A 1 5.34 -30.48 4.89
N ARG A 2 4.55 -30.27 3.83
CA ARG A 2 4.77 -29.17 2.87
C ARG A 2 3.83 -28.02 3.24
N SER A 3 4.31 -27.06 4.01
CA SER A 3 3.58 -25.81 4.24
C SER A 3 3.55 -25.01 2.94
N ARG A 4 2.37 -24.80 2.36
CA ARG A 4 2.15 -23.76 1.36
C ARG A 4 1.94 -22.45 2.12
N PHE A 5 3.01 -21.71 2.37
CA PHE A 5 2.89 -20.31 2.80
C PHE A 5 2.22 -19.55 1.66
N SER A 6 0.89 -19.41 1.71
CA SER A 6 0.17 -18.51 0.83
C SER A 6 0.42 -17.10 1.35
N PHE A 7 1.23 -16.35 0.63
CA PHE A 7 1.47 -14.95 0.94
C PHE A 7 0.21 -14.16 0.59
N PHE A 8 -0.55 -13.79 1.62
CA PHE A 8 -1.81 -13.08 1.45
C PHE A 8 -1.51 -11.62 1.09
N THR A 9 -1.64 -11.27 -0.19
CA THR A 9 -1.66 -9.88 -0.64
C THR A 9 -2.84 -9.16 0.02
N LYS A 10 -2.58 -8.12 0.80
CA LYS A 10 -3.66 -7.29 1.33
C LYS A 10 -4.13 -6.33 0.24
N LYS A 11 -5.41 -6.36 -0.06
CA LYS A 11 -6.08 -5.46 -1.01
C LYS A 11 -6.95 -4.46 -0.24
N PHE A 12 -6.85 -3.20 -0.60
CA PHE A 12 -7.64 -2.09 -0.08
C PHE A 12 -8.26 -1.35 -1.27
N THR A 13 -9.31 -0.58 -1.01
CA THR A 13 -9.98 0.21 -2.04
C THR A 13 -10.09 1.64 -1.54
N TYR A 14 -9.73 2.60 -2.40
CA TYR A 14 -9.86 4.01 -2.18
C TYR A 14 -10.96 4.57 -3.07
N GLU A 15 -12.06 4.99 -2.44
CA GLU A 15 -13.19 5.59 -3.13
C GLU A 15 -13.08 7.11 -3.12
N THR A 16 -13.32 7.71 -4.28
CA THR A 16 -13.33 9.17 -4.44
C THR A 16 -14.73 9.64 -4.81
N ASP A 17 -15.07 10.86 -4.41
CA ASP A 17 -16.34 11.46 -4.83
C ASP A 17 -16.24 11.89 -6.31
N GLY A 18 -16.96 11.17 -7.17
CA GLY A 18 -17.09 11.47 -8.60
C GLY A 18 -15.87 11.18 -9.49
N ARG A 19 -14.72 10.74 -8.93
CA ARG A 19 -13.49 10.43 -9.71
C ARG A 19 -13.18 8.93 -9.81
N GLY A 20 -14.06 8.07 -9.30
CA GLY A 20 -13.94 6.62 -9.38
C GLY A 20 -13.38 5.97 -8.12
N SER A 21 -12.96 4.71 -8.26
CA SER A 21 -12.46 3.88 -7.16
C SER A 21 -11.18 3.17 -7.57
N TYR A 22 -10.23 3.12 -6.65
CA TYR A 22 -8.88 2.66 -6.91
C TYR A 22 -8.51 1.50 -6.00
N ASP A 23 -7.99 0.43 -6.58
CA ASP A 23 -7.51 -0.72 -5.84
C ASP A 23 -6.06 -0.52 -5.43
N ILE A 24 -5.79 -0.63 -4.14
CA ILE A 24 -4.44 -0.57 -3.56
C ILE A 24 -4.05 -1.98 -3.14
N THR A 25 -2.91 -2.45 -3.62
CA THR A 25 -2.32 -3.73 -3.21
C THR A 25 -0.98 -3.51 -2.55
N SER A 26 -0.72 -4.28 -1.49
CA SER A 26 0.60 -4.38 -0.87
C SER A 26 1.18 -5.75 -1.20
N GLN A 27 2.28 -5.77 -1.94
CA GLN A 27 2.99 -7.01 -2.26
C GLN A 27 3.53 -7.64 -0.97
N ALA A 28 3.52 -8.98 -0.93
CA ALA A 28 3.99 -9.68 0.26
C ALA A 28 5.48 -9.42 0.50
N PHE A 29 5.83 -9.10 1.76
CA PHE A 29 7.19 -8.77 2.24
C PHE A 29 7.80 -7.46 1.76
N SER A 30 7.34 -6.88 0.65
CA SER A 30 7.76 -5.54 0.28
C SER A 30 6.81 -4.54 0.92
N ARG A 31 7.34 -3.46 1.51
CA ARG A 31 6.52 -2.32 1.96
C ARG A 31 6.08 -1.47 0.77
N GLU A 32 5.91 -2.10 -0.38
CA GLU A 32 5.56 -1.43 -1.62
C GLU A 32 4.06 -1.45 -1.78
N TYR A 33 3.55 -0.36 -2.33
CA TYR A 33 2.14 -0.18 -2.59
C TYR A 33 1.95 0.11 -4.06
N GLU A 34 1.04 -0.62 -4.68
CA GLU A 34 0.63 -0.40 -6.06
C GLU A 34 -0.83 -0.01 -6.07
N MET A 35 -1.15 1.04 -6.81
CA MET A 35 -2.51 1.50 -6.97
C MET A 35 -2.96 1.37 -8.43
N SER A 36 -4.16 0.86 -8.62
CA SER A 36 -4.71 0.52 -9.92
C SER A 36 -6.15 0.99 -10.10
N ASP A 37 -6.48 1.37 -11.32
CA ASP A 37 -7.82 1.68 -11.81
C ASP A 37 -8.18 0.66 -12.89
N GLU A 38 -9.20 -0.16 -12.66
CA GLU A 38 -9.65 -1.22 -13.58
C GLU A 38 -8.51 -2.09 -14.17
N SER A 39 -7.44 -2.35 -13.40
CA SER A 39 -6.20 -3.08 -13.75
C SER A 39 -5.06 -2.26 -14.38
N LYS A 40 -5.25 -0.97 -14.67
CA LYS A 40 -4.17 -0.06 -15.05
C LYS A 40 -3.48 0.47 -13.80
N ILE A 41 -2.16 0.33 -13.69
CA ILE A 41 -1.39 0.97 -12.62
C ILE A 41 -1.44 2.48 -12.84
N VAL A 42 -1.88 3.21 -11.80
CA VAL A 42 -1.96 4.67 -11.81
C VAL A 42 -0.97 5.31 -10.84
N ALA A 43 -0.49 4.56 -9.84
CA ALA A 43 0.59 4.99 -8.98
C ALA A 43 1.33 3.81 -8.35
N ASP A 44 2.62 3.99 -8.06
CA ASP A 44 3.40 3.05 -7.25
C ASP A 44 4.27 3.77 -6.21
N PHE A 45 4.41 3.13 -5.05
CA PHE A 45 5.25 3.55 -3.93
C PHE A 45 6.29 2.48 -3.68
N LYS A 46 7.55 2.77 -4.06
CA LYS A 46 8.67 1.84 -3.92
C LYS A 46 9.58 2.27 -2.80
N GLN A 47 9.90 1.35 -1.88
CA GLN A 47 10.85 1.63 -0.82
C GLN A 47 12.27 1.69 -1.41
N VAL A 48 13.01 2.77 -1.15
CA VAL A 48 14.36 2.98 -1.69
C VAL A 48 15.47 2.77 -0.67
N ASN A 49 15.13 2.48 0.57
CA ASN A 49 16.10 2.24 1.63
C ASN A 49 15.94 0.87 2.29
N GLY A 50 17.00 0.47 3.00
CA GLY A 50 17.06 -0.82 3.69
C GLY A 50 16.08 -0.92 4.87
N TRP A 51 15.77 -2.16 5.24
CA TRP A 51 14.73 -2.53 6.20
C TRP A 51 14.98 -2.04 7.64
N PHE A 52 16.23 -1.68 7.96
CA PHE A 52 16.66 -1.24 9.30
C PHE A 52 16.54 0.28 9.53
N SER A 53 16.00 1.03 8.57
CA SER A 53 15.85 2.48 8.66
C SER A 53 14.39 2.92 8.61
N SER A 54 14.11 4.18 8.96
CA SER A 54 12.80 4.80 8.71
C SER A 54 12.50 4.72 7.22
N GLY A 55 11.41 4.07 6.81
CA GLY A 55 11.13 3.81 5.39
C GLY A 55 11.14 5.09 4.55
N ALA A 56 11.93 5.09 3.48
CA ALA A 56 11.96 6.13 2.46
C ALA A 56 11.37 5.55 1.18
N TYR A 57 10.46 6.29 0.56
CA TYR A 57 9.70 5.82 -0.59
C TYR A 57 9.81 6.80 -1.74
N ILE A 58 9.87 6.28 -2.96
CA ILE A 58 9.64 7.04 -4.18
C ILE A 58 8.20 6.80 -4.61
N LEU A 59 7.50 7.89 -4.92
CA LEU A 59 6.19 7.89 -5.56
C LEU A 59 6.37 8.12 -7.06
N ASN A 60 5.86 7.19 -7.85
CA ASN A 60 5.63 7.37 -9.28
C ASN A 60 4.13 7.57 -9.53
N ASN A 61 3.72 8.80 -9.81
CA ASN A 61 2.31 9.13 -10.09
C ASN A 61 2.09 9.21 -11.61
N GLN A 62 1.18 8.37 -12.10
CA GLN A 62 0.76 8.30 -13.51
C GLN A 62 -0.75 8.57 -13.66
N SER A 63 -1.39 9.03 -12.59
CA SER A 63 -2.81 9.35 -12.56
C SER A 63 -3.08 10.74 -13.09
N ASP A 64 -4.10 10.85 -13.95
CA ASP A 64 -4.62 12.14 -14.41
C ASP A 64 -5.64 12.76 -13.43
N HIS A 65 -6.11 11.96 -12.46
CA HIS A 65 -7.24 12.33 -11.59
C HIS A 65 -6.89 12.43 -10.10
N LEU A 66 -5.70 11.95 -9.72
CA LEU A 66 -5.22 11.93 -8.34
C LEU A 66 -3.92 12.71 -8.23
N ASP A 67 -3.93 13.70 -7.36
CA ASP A 67 -2.73 14.49 -7.12
C ASP A 67 -1.74 13.75 -6.20
N THR A 68 -0.49 14.18 -6.25
CA THR A 68 0.60 13.56 -5.48
C THR A 68 0.36 13.61 -3.97
N TYR A 69 -0.23 14.68 -3.43
CA TYR A 69 -0.48 14.82 -1.99
C TYR A 69 -1.60 13.90 -1.51
N GLU A 70 -2.66 13.78 -2.31
CA GLU A 70 -3.76 12.86 -2.09
C GLU A 70 -3.25 11.42 -2.02
N LEU A 71 -2.44 11.00 -3.01
CA LEU A 71 -1.84 9.67 -3.04
C LEU A 71 -0.97 9.40 -1.80
N VAL A 72 -0.14 10.37 -1.41
CA VAL A 72 0.69 10.28 -0.20
C VAL A 72 -0.18 10.13 1.04
N ALA A 73 -1.24 10.92 1.18
CA ALA A 73 -2.14 10.85 2.33
C ALA A 73 -2.85 9.49 2.43
N VAL A 74 -3.34 8.96 1.30
CA VAL A 74 -4.00 7.66 1.22
C VAL A 74 -3.06 6.54 1.66
N ILE A 75 -1.84 6.50 1.10
CA ILE A 75 -0.86 5.46 1.44
C ILE A 75 -0.40 5.57 2.89
N MET A 76 -0.15 6.78 3.40
CA MET A 76 0.21 6.96 4.80
C MET A 76 -0.92 6.52 5.74
N GLY A 77 -2.17 6.88 5.44
CA GLY A 77 -3.33 6.46 6.22
C GLY A 77 -3.46 4.93 6.28
N MET A 78 -3.36 4.27 5.13
CA MET A 78 -3.36 2.81 5.05
C MET A 78 -2.17 2.19 5.81
N HIS A 79 -0.96 2.76 5.67
CA HIS A 79 0.23 2.27 6.35
C HIS A 79 0.05 2.30 7.87
N GLU A 80 -0.50 3.38 8.42
CA GLU A 80 -0.78 3.50 9.86
C GLU A 80 -1.85 2.50 10.33
N ILE A 81 -2.89 2.25 9.53
CA ILE A 81 -3.87 1.19 9.82
C ILE A 81 -3.19 -0.18 9.89
N GLN A 82 -2.38 -0.53 8.88
CA GLN A 82 -1.65 -1.79 8.83
C GLN A 82 -0.68 -1.94 10.00
N LYS A 83 0.04 -0.87 10.35
CA LYS A 83 0.96 -0.82 11.49
C LYS A 83 0.23 -1.08 12.80
N ARG A 84 -0.89 -0.39 13.06
CA ARG A 84 -1.72 -0.63 14.26
C ARG A 84 -2.20 -2.09 14.36
N HIS A 85 -2.64 -2.68 13.25
CA HIS A 85 -3.05 -4.09 13.24
C HIS A 85 -1.89 -5.04 13.56
N ARG A 86 -0.69 -4.77 13.03
CA ARG A 86 0.51 -5.55 13.33
C ARG A 86 0.91 -5.42 14.81
N ASP A 87 0.89 -4.20 15.34
CA ASP A 87 1.27 -3.93 16.72
C ASP A 87 0.30 -4.63 17.71
N ALA A 88 -1.01 -4.60 17.42
CA ALA A 88 -2.04 -5.30 18.22
C ALA A 88 -1.94 -6.83 18.15
N ALA A 89 -1.54 -7.39 17.00
CA ALA A 89 -1.29 -8.82 16.87
C ALA A 89 -0.06 -9.25 17.69
N ASN A 90 0.97 -8.41 17.74
CA ASN A 90 2.20 -8.68 18.49
C ASN A 90 2.00 -8.58 20.01
N SER A 91 1.09 -7.73 20.49
CA SER A 91 0.79 -7.56 21.93
C SER A 91 -0.03 -8.68 22.54
N SER A 92 -0.50 -9.65 21.75
CA SER A 92 -1.33 -10.78 22.22
C SER A 92 -0.52 -12.04 22.55
N THR A 93 0.80 -11.91 22.73
CA THR A 93 1.75 -12.99 23.08
C THR A 93 2.47 -12.66 24.37
#